data_AF-A0A2E2W8E4-F1
#
_entry.id   AF-A0A2E2W8E4-F1
#
_cell.length_a   1.000
_cell.length_b   1.000
_cell.length_c   1.000
_cell.angle_alpha   90.00
_cell.angle_beta   90.00
_cell.angle_gamma   90.00
#
_symmetry.space_group_name_H-M   'P 1'
#
loop_
_entity.id
_entity.type
_entity.pdbx_description
1 polymer ?
#
loop_
_entity_poly.entity_id
_entity_poly.type
_entity_poly.pdbx_seq_one_letter_code
_entity_poly.pdbx_strand_id
1 'polypeptide(L)' 'MSMTVFFVSTILAQIPTDVPHPDDNSPIDFTKTADILIYIVLPVIILLLLLIRSRINKK' A
#
# COMPACT_ATOMS: atom_id res chain seq x y z
N MET A 1 -1.63 39.06 -21.08
CA MET A 1 -0.95 38.12 -20.16
C MET A 1 -1.90 37.74 -19.03
N SER A 2 -3.01 37.06 -19.35
CA SER A 2 -4.05 36.78 -18.34
C SER A 2 -4.91 35.53 -18.61
N MET A 3 -4.85 34.93 -19.80
CA MET A 3 -5.64 33.72 -20.10
C MET A 3 -4.89 32.45 -19.68
N THR A 4 -3.59 32.37 -19.92
CA THR A 4 -2.77 31.18 -19.66
C THR A 4 -2.55 30.88 -18.17
N VAL A 5 -2.52 31.92 -17.32
CA VAL A 5 -2.34 31.75 -15.87
C VAL A 5 -3.57 31.11 -15.22
N PHE A 6 -4.78 31.42 -15.70
CA PHE A 6 -6.02 30.85 -15.16
C PHE A 6 -6.16 29.34 -15.42
N PHE A 7 -5.74 28.85 -16.59
CA PHE A 7 -5.84 27.43 -16.95
C PHE A 7 -4.89 26.53 -16.15
N VAL A 8 -3.70 27.01 -15.77
CA VAL A 8 -2.75 26.22 -14.94
C VAL A 8 -3.27 26.09 -13.51
N SER A 9 -3.83 27.17 -12.94
CA SER A 9 -4.37 27.17 -11.57
C SER A 9 -5.54 26.21 -11.38
N THR A 10 -6.35 25.95 -12.42
CA THR A 10 -7.48 25.02 -12.32
C THR A 10 -7.08 23.55 -12.29
N ILE A 11 -5.91 23.19 -12.85
CA ILE A 11 -5.44 21.79 -12.89
C ILE A 11 -4.93 21.37 -11.51
N LEU A 12 -4.16 22.23 -10.83
CA LEU A 12 -3.58 21.94 -9.53
C LEU A 12 -4.62 21.93 -8.39
N ALA A 13 -5.77 22.60 -8.58
CA ALA A 13 -6.84 22.66 -7.57
C ALA A 13 -7.73 21.40 -7.53
N GLN A 14 -7.65 20.50 -8.53
CA GLN A 14 -8.43 19.25 -8.55
C GLN A 14 -7.73 18.07 -7.87
N ILE A 15 -6.44 18.22 -7.53
CA ILE A 15 -5.68 17.16 -6.87
C ILE A 15 -5.95 17.26 -5.36
N PRO A 16 -6.61 16.26 -4.74
CA PRO A 16 -6.98 16.31 -3.33
C PRO A 16 -5.73 16.26 -2.44
N THR A 17 -5.35 17.36 -1.80
CA THR A 17 -4.05 17.51 -1.12
C THR A 17 -3.88 16.69 0.15
N ASP A 18 -4.97 16.29 0.79
CA ASP A 18 -4.94 15.69 2.14
C ASP A 18 -5.11 14.16 2.13
N VAL A 19 -5.24 13.56 0.95
CA VAL A 19 -5.27 12.09 0.82
C VAL A 19 -3.91 11.58 0.37
N PRO A 20 -3.44 10.44 0.91
CA PRO A 20 -2.21 9.83 0.43
C PRO A 20 -2.28 9.60 -1.08
N HIS A 21 -1.36 10.21 -1.82
CA HIS A 21 -1.23 9.95 -3.24
C HIS A 21 -0.45 8.67 -3.49
N PRO A 22 -0.66 8.02 -4.65
CA PRO A 22 0.18 6.90 -5.07
C PRO A 22 1.68 7.24 -5.05
N ASP A 23 2.00 8.52 -5.31
CA ASP A 23 3.34 9.07 -5.31
C ASP A 23 3.92 9.27 -3.89
N ASP A 24 3.07 9.32 -2.86
CA ASP A 24 3.47 9.48 -1.46
C ASP A 24 3.86 8.14 -0.80
N ASN A 25 3.83 7.02 -1.55
CA ASN A 25 4.19 5.72 -1.03
C ASN A 25 5.72 5.58 -0.88
N SER A 26 6.17 5.28 0.33
CA SER A 26 7.55 4.85 0.56
C SER A 26 7.74 3.37 0.17
N PRO A 27 8.93 2.98 -0.34
CA PRO A 27 9.27 1.57 -0.52
C PRO A 27 9.15 0.80 0.79
N ILE A 28 8.87 -0.50 0.69
CA ILE A 28 8.93 -1.40 1.84
C ILE A 28 10.34 -1.40 2.44
N ASP A 29 10.41 -1.25 3.77
CA ASP A 29 11.67 -1.13 4.50
C ASP A 29 11.89 -2.34 5.40
N PHE A 30 12.75 -3.26 4.96
CA PHE A 30 13.09 -4.47 5.70
C PHE A 30 13.98 -4.23 6.93
N THR A 31 14.31 -2.98 7.26
CA THR A 31 14.89 -2.64 8.57
C THR A 31 13.82 -2.36 9.62
N LYS A 32 12.58 -2.07 9.21
CA LYS A 32 11.44 -1.88 10.10
C LYS A 32 10.77 -3.20 10.43
N THR A 33 10.63 -3.46 11.72
CA THR A 33 9.95 -4.66 12.22
C THR A 33 8.50 -4.77 11.71
N ALA A 34 7.78 -3.65 11.62
CA ALA A 34 6.39 -3.63 11.16
C ALA A 34 6.25 -4.15 9.71
N ASP A 35 7.12 -3.68 8.82
CA ASP A 35 7.11 -4.06 7.41
C ASP A 35 7.41 -5.56 7.24
N ILE A 36 8.39 -6.09 7.97
CA ILE A 36 8.69 -7.52 7.98
C ILE A 36 7.47 -8.34 8.46
N LEU A 37 6.83 -7.90 9.55
CA LEU A 37 5.70 -8.63 10.13
C LEU A 37 4.50 -8.67 9.17
N ILE A 38 4.13 -7.52 8.60
CA ILE A 38 2.94 -7.40 7.76
C ILE A 38 3.14 -8.07 6.40
N TYR A 39 4.29 -7.83 5.76
CA TYR A 39 4.49 -8.23 4.37
C TYR A 39 5.16 -9.60 4.20
N ILE A 40 5.82 -10.14 5.24
CA ILE A 40 6.46 -11.46 5.18
C ILE A 40 5.83 -12.45 6.16
N VAL A 41 5.79 -12.11 7.45
CA VAL A 41 5.40 -13.08 8.49
C VAL A 41 3.91 -13.43 8.40
N LEU A 42 3.04 -12.43 8.26
CA LEU A 42 1.60 -12.62 8.17
C LEU A 42 1.18 -13.55 7.01
N PRO A 43 1.61 -13.36 5.75
CA PRO A 43 1.26 -14.27 4.66
C PRO A 43 1.82 -15.68 4.86
N VAL A 44 3.02 -15.83 5.44
CA VAL A 44 3.59 -17.15 5.76
C VAL A 44 2.77 -17.87 6.82
N ILE A 45 2.33 -17.19 7.88
CA ILE A 45 1.45 -17.77 8.91
C ILE A 45 0.14 -18.24 8.29
N ILE A 46 -0.50 -17.41 7.46
CA ILE A 46 -1.75 -17.78 6.77
C ILE A 46 -1.53 -19.04 5.94
N LEU A 47 -0.45 -19.11 5.17
CA LEU A 47 -0.12 -20.28 4.35
C LEU A 47 0.08 -21.53 5.21
N LEU A 48 0.85 -21.43 6.30
CA LEU A 48 1.08 -22.55 7.22
C LEU A 48 -0.22 -23.05 7.85
N LEU A 49 -1.10 -22.15 8.29
CA LEU A 49 -2.41 -22.51 8.85
C LEU A 49 -3.29 -23.23 7.82
N LEU A 50 -3.31 -22.77 6.57
CA LEU A 50 -4.05 -23.43 5.49
C LEU A 50 -3.50 -24.83 5.19
N LEU A 51 -2.17 -24.99 5.17
CA LEU A 51 -1.53 -26.28 4.98
C LEU A 51 -1.85 -27.24 6.13
N ILE A 52 -1.75 -26.79 7.39
CA ILE A 52 -2.11 -27.60 8.56
C ILE A 52 -3.57 -28.03 8.49
N ARG A 53 -4.50 -27.11 8.19
CA ARG A 53 -5.92 -27.43 8.00
C ARG A 53 -6.13 -28.49 6.90
N SER A 54 -5.43 -28.36 5.77
CA SER A 54 -5.52 -29.32 4.67
C SER A 54 -5.03 -30.71 5.07
N ARG A 55 -4.07 -30.80 6.00
CA ARG A 55 -3.56 -32.08 6.51
C ARG A 55 -4.52 -32.73 7.51
N ILE A 56 -5.19 -31.94 8.35
CA ILE A 56 -6.15 -32.44 9.34
C ILE A 56 -7.40 -33.01 8.65
N ASN A 57 -7.93 -32.32 7.63
CA ASN A 57 -9.17 -32.74 6.93
C ASN A 57 -8.99 -33.92 5.96
N LYS A 58 -7.77 -34.42 5.79
CA LYS A 58 -7.46 -35.61 4.97
C LYS A 58 -7.31 -36.89 5.79
N LYS A 59 -7.49 -36.81 7.11
CA LYS A 59 -7.56 -37.94 8.03
C LYS A 59 -9.01 -38.18 8.41
#